data_AF-A0A7S2X7M1-F1
#
_entry.id   AF-A0A7S2X7M1-F1
#
_cell.length_a   1.000
_cell.length_b   1.000
_cell.length_c   1.000
_cell.angle_alpha   90.00
_cell.angle_beta   90.00
_cell.angle_gamma   90.00
#
_symmetry.space_group_name_H-M   'P 1'
#
loop_
_entity.id
_entity.type
_entity.pdbx_description
1 polymer ?
#
loop_
_entity_poly.entity_id
_entity_poly.type
_entity_poly.pdbx_seq_one_letter_code
_entity_poly.pdbx_strand_id
1 'polypeptide(L)'
;TKTRTQWENRLFNNHYNKSLPFDRPKYGVCNVVHDIEGIKSCSQYGRSYMVLKHVRLRATFSDKDSGYSDALLATCQHYAHVLHTYSQKELSAVADVASGAMKWGCKSSMITKYKEVQIHGPLALAEHVDCLCAHPDELKQNASGFKQMLNKFQQKHGVNVIYIEKQS
;
A
#
# COMPACT_ATOMS: atom_id res chain seq x y z
N THR A 1 -11.06 -17.33 2.90
CA THR A 1 -10.97 -18.37 1.85
C THR A 1 -9.77 -19.24 2.13
N LYS A 2 -9.79 -20.53 1.71
CA LYS A 2 -8.68 -21.47 1.92
C LYS A 2 -7.32 -20.95 1.39
N THR A 3 -7.36 -20.13 0.33
CA THR A 3 -6.18 -19.53 -0.32
C THR A 3 -5.41 -18.56 0.60
N ARG A 4 -6.11 -17.67 1.31
CA ARG A 4 -5.45 -16.71 2.22
C ARG A 4 -4.75 -17.40 3.40
N THR A 5 -5.37 -18.42 3.97
CA THR A 5 -4.78 -19.19 5.08
C THR A 5 -3.50 -19.89 4.65
N GLN A 6 -3.49 -20.55 3.48
CA GLN A 6 -2.29 -21.19 2.94
C GLN A 6 -1.16 -20.19 2.71
N TRP A 7 -1.49 -19.03 2.16
CA TRP A 7 -0.54 -17.94 1.93
C TRP A 7 0.07 -17.44 3.24
N GLU A 8 -0.74 -17.06 4.21
CA GLU A 8 -0.25 -16.57 5.51
C GLU A 8 0.53 -17.64 6.28
N ASN A 9 0.19 -18.92 6.12
CA ASN A 9 0.94 -20.02 6.73
C ASN A 9 2.35 -20.16 6.16
N ARG A 10 2.51 -20.01 4.85
CA ARG A 10 3.81 -20.02 4.19
C ARG A 10 4.66 -18.80 4.58
N LEU A 11 4.08 -17.61 4.55
CA LEU A 11 4.83 -16.37 4.78
C LEU A 11 5.19 -16.14 6.25
N PHE A 12 4.26 -16.47 7.14
CA PHE A 12 4.36 -16.11 8.55
C PHE A 12 4.35 -17.34 9.43
N ASN A 13 4.80 -18.49 8.89
CA ASN A 13 4.99 -19.74 9.62
C ASN A 13 3.83 -20.05 10.58
N ASN A 14 2.61 -20.11 10.05
CA ASN A 14 1.38 -20.46 10.79
C ASN A 14 0.96 -19.51 11.94
N HIS A 15 1.62 -18.37 12.15
CA HIS A 15 1.35 -17.49 13.30
C HIS A 15 -0.08 -16.94 13.34
N TYR A 16 -0.77 -16.88 12.20
CA TYR A 16 -2.14 -16.36 12.09
C TYR A 16 -3.25 -17.43 12.14
N ASN A 17 -2.92 -18.71 12.33
CA ASN A 17 -3.92 -19.78 12.27
C ASN A 17 -5.06 -19.64 13.30
N LYS A 18 -4.77 -19.04 14.46
CA LYS A 18 -5.73 -18.82 15.54
C LYS A 18 -6.20 -17.36 15.65
N SER A 19 -5.72 -16.48 14.78
CA SER A 19 -6.02 -15.05 14.85
C SER A 19 -7.37 -14.73 14.22
N LEU A 20 -8.11 -13.82 14.85
CA LEU A 20 -9.34 -13.27 14.28
C LEU A 20 -9.02 -12.48 13.00
N PRO A 21 -9.94 -12.39 12.02
CA PRO A 21 -9.71 -11.63 10.79
C PRO A 21 -9.21 -10.19 11.02
N PHE A 22 -9.66 -9.56 12.10
CA PHE A 22 -9.25 -8.20 12.49
C PHE A 22 -7.76 -8.11 12.90
N ASP A 23 -7.18 -9.16 13.45
CA ASP A 23 -5.78 -9.18 13.91
C ASP A 23 -4.81 -9.66 12.83
N ARG A 24 -5.33 -10.26 11.76
CA ARG A 24 -4.54 -10.74 10.62
C ARG A 24 -3.93 -9.57 9.83
N PRO A 25 -2.90 -9.84 9.01
CA PRO A 25 -2.26 -8.82 8.20
C PRO A 25 -3.22 -8.18 7.18
N LYS A 26 -3.01 -6.91 6.89
CA LYS A 26 -3.70 -6.19 5.80
C LYS A 26 -2.72 -6.04 4.66
N TYR A 27 -3.13 -6.49 3.48
CA TYR A 27 -2.30 -6.51 2.29
C TYR A 27 -2.58 -5.28 1.44
N GLY A 28 -1.51 -4.72 0.87
CA GLY A 28 -1.58 -3.60 -0.04
C GLY A 28 -0.26 -3.43 -0.78
N VAL A 29 -0.11 -2.29 -1.43
CA VAL A 29 1.08 -1.98 -2.24
C VAL A 29 1.76 -0.75 -1.67
N CYS A 30 3.08 -0.82 -1.52
CA CYS A 30 3.91 0.31 -1.12
C CYS A 30 4.18 1.19 -2.35
N ASN A 31 3.77 2.46 -2.28
CA ASN A 31 4.04 3.44 -3.33
C ASN A 31 5.48 3.98 -3.21
N VAL A 32 6.46 3.16 -3.56
CA VAL A 32 7.90 3.46 -3.37
C VAL A 32 8.41 4.61 -4.25
N VAL A 33 7.66 4.98 -5.29
CA VAL A 33 7.98 6.08 -6.24
C VAL A 33 7.12 7.33 -6.04
N HIS A 34 6.26 7.33 -5.00
CA HIS A 34 5.37 8.45 -4.70
C HIS A 34 4.53 8.92 -5.90
N ASP A 35 4.05 8.01 -6.76
CA ASP A 35 3.11 8.38 -7.82
C ASP A 35 1.83 8.90 -7.17
N ILE A 36 1.48 10.17 -7.41
CA ILE A 36 0.30 10.80 -6.81
C ILE A 36 -1.01 10.10 -7.23
N GLU A 37 -1.02 9.43 -8.39
CA GLU A 37 -2.15 8.63 -8.89
C GLU A 37 -2.18 7.21 -8.31
N GLY A 38 -1.20 6.84 -7.48
CA GLY A 38 -1.04 5.49 -6.93
C GLY A 38 -0.36 4.51 -7.90
N ILE A 39 -0.34 3.22 -7.55
CA ILE A 39 0.34 2.18 -8.34
C ILE A 39 -0.62 1.57 -9.37
N LYS A 40 -0.46 1.95 -10.64
CA LYS A 40 -1.39 1.60 -11.74
C LYS A 40 -1.44 0.10 -12.06
N SER A 41 -0.36 -0.64 -11.85
CA SER A 41 -0.29 -2.09 -12.11
C SER A 41 -1.10 -2.94 -11.11
N CYS A 42 -1.71 -2.30 -10.10
CA CYS A 42 -2.37 -2.95 -8.98
C CYS A 42 -3.86 -2.60 -8.89
N SER A 43 -4.55 -2.57 -10.04
CA SER A 43 -5.95 -2.14 -10.14
C SER A 43 -6.91 -2.94 -9.27
N GLN A 44 -6.56 -4.16 -8.87
CA GLN A 44 -7.34 -5.01 -7.96
C GLN A 44 -7.53 -4.40 -6.55
N TYR A 45 -6.68 -3.45 -6.14
CA TYR A 45 -6.80 -2.75 -4.86
C TYR A 45 -7.65 -1.47 -4.96
N GLY A 46 -8.08 -1.09 -6.16
CA GLY A 46 -8.74 0.19 -6.43
C GLY A 46 -7.75 1.30 -6.79
N ARG A 47 -8.28 2.48 -7.15
CA ARG A 47 -7.46 3.62 -7.57
C ARG A 47 -7.18 4.63 -6.46
N SER A 48 -8.03 4.65 -5.44
CA SER A 48 -7.81 5.47 -4.24
C SER A 48 -6.88 4.74 -3.28
N TYR A 49 -6.11 5.49 -2.49
CA TYR A 49 -5.18 4.91 -1.52
C TYR A 49 -5.18 5.69 -0.21
N MET A 50 -4.62 5.10 0.84
CA MET A 50 -4.43 5.73 2.14
C MET A 50 -2.95 5.99 2.39
N VAL A 51 -2.62 7.17 2.90
CA VAL A 51 -1.30 7.44 3.47
C VAL A 51 -1.35 7.03 4.93
N LEU A 52 -0.42 6.16 5.33
CA LEU A 52 -0.41 5.56 6.67
C LEU A 52 0.69 6.15 7.54
N LYS A 53 0.43 6.24 8.83
CA LYS A 53 1.36 6.67 9.88
C LYS A 53 1.39 5.67 11.04
N HIS A 54 2.50 5.65 11.78
CA HIS A 54 2.68 4.79 12.96
C HIS A 54 2.53 3.27 12.71
N VAL A 55 2.61 2.81 11.46
CA VAL A 55 2.50 1.38 11.09
C VAL A 55 3.82 0.76 10.65
N ARG A 56 4.86 1.56 10.40
CA ARG A 56 6.10 1.13 9.74
C ARG A 56 6.77 -0.07 10.42
N LEU A 57 6.87 -0.08 11.74
CA LEU A 57 7.51 -1.18 12.48
C LEU A 57 6.65 -2.45 12.57
N ARG A 58 5.38 -2.37 12.17
CA ARG A 58 4.45 -3.50 12.06
C ARG A 58 4.29 -3.99 10.62
N ALA A 59 5.14 -3.54 9.71
CA ALA A 59 5.06 -3.89 8.31
C ALA A 59 6.11 -4.93 7.91
N THR A 60 5.67 -5.94 7.16
CA THR A 60 6.54 -6.70 6.26
C THR A 60 6.33 -6.24 4.83
N PHE A 61 7.29 -6.53 3.98
CA PHE A 61 7.30 -6.15 2.58
C PHE A 61 7.69 -7.32 1.71
N SER A 62 7.32 -7.26 0.43
CA SER A 62 7.70 -8.25 -0.57
C SER A 62 8.18 -7.56 -1.86
N ASP A 63 9.14 -8.18 -2.54
CA ASP A 63 9.69 -7.68 -3.82
C ASP A 63 8.68 -7.66 -4.97
N LYS A 64 7.61 -8.45 -4.82
CA LYS A 64 6.48 -8.66 -5.73
C LYS A 64 5.24 -9.13 -4.96
N ASP A 65 4.19 -9.53 -5.69
CA ASP A 65 3.05 -10.26 -5.13
C ASP A 65 3.53 -11.40 -4.23
N SER A 66 3.20 -11.34 -2.93
CA SER A 66 3.75 -12.32 -1.99
C SER A 66 3.08 -13.70 -2.11
N GLY A 67 2.10 -13.85 -3.01
CA GLY A 67 1.44 -15.09 -3.37
C GLY A 67 2.34 -16.03 -4.16
N TYR A 68 3.35 -15.50 -4.86
CA TYR A 68 4.38 -16.32 -5.50
C TYR A 68 5.25 -17.05 -4.48
N SER A 69 5.63 -18.29 -4.80
CA SER A 69 6.46 -19.13 -3.92
C SER A 69 7.87 -18.59 -3.74
N ASP A 70 8.40 -17.86 -4.72
CA ASP A 70 9.74 -17.25 -4.76
C ASP A 70 9.75 -15.78 -4.33
N ALA A 71 8.67 -15.30 -3.70
CA ALA A 71 8.61 -13.96 -3.13
C ALA A 71 9.58 -13.80 -1.95
N LEU A 72 10.35 -12.73 -1.96
CA LEU A 72 11.29 -12.40 -0.90
C LEU A 72 10.62 -11.47 0.11
N LEU A 73 10.52 -11.91 1.36
CA LEU A 73 10.00 -11.09 2.44
C LEU A 73 11.09 -10.26 3.12
N ALA A 74 10.75 -9.03 3.48
CA ALA A 74 11.61 -8.13 4.24
C ALA A 74 10.86 -7.48 5.40
N THR A 75 11.64 -6.98 6.36
CA THR A 75 11.19 -6.03 7.39
C THR A 75 11.92 -4.71 7.17
N CYS A 76 11.51 -3.64 7.87
CA CYS A 76 12.27 -2.38 7.80
C CYS A 76 13.74 -2.50 8.21
N GLN A 77 14.08 -3.44 9.10
CA GLN A 77 15.45 -3.67 9.57
C GLN A 77 16.25 -4.57 8.61
N HIS A 78 15.56 -5.45 7.89
CA HIS A 78 16.17 -6.45 7.01
C HIS A 78 15.56 -6.33 5.62
N TYR A 79 15.95 -5.27 4.89
CA TYR A 79 15.38 -4.93 3.58
C TYR A 79 16.38 -5.05 2.42
N ALA A 80 17.66 -5.25 2.71
CA ALA A 80 18.74 -5.20 1.72
C ALA A 80 18.56 -6.19 0.57
N HIS A 81 18.14 -7.42 0.84
CA HIS A 81 17.92 -8.44 -0.20
C HIS A 81 16.72 -8.12 -1.10
N VAL A 82 15.70 -7.41 -0.58
CA VAL A 82 14.60 -6.91 -1.42
C VAL A 82 15.07 -5.74 -2.28
N LEU A 83 15.90 -4.82 -1.77
CA LEU A 83 16.51 -3.76 -2.59
C LEU A 83 17.34 -4.32 -3.75
N HIS A 84 18.03 -5.44 -3.52
CA HIS A 84 18.82 -6.09 -4.57
C HIS A 84 17.99 -6.56 -5.77
N THR A 85 16.68 -6.71 -5.62
CA THR A 85 15.78 -7.06 -6.73
C THR A 85 15.33 -5.87 -7.56
N TYR A 86 15.60 -4.64 -7.12
CA TYR A 86 15.21 -3.43 -7.83
C TYR A 86 16.19 -3.21 -8.99
N SER A 87 15.66 -2.80 -10.13
CA SER A 87 16.48 -2.28 -11.22
C SER A 87 17.17 -0.98 -10.81
N GLN A 88 18.27 -0.63 -11.49
CA GLN A 88 18.95 0.65 -11.28
C GLN A 88 18.00 1.85 -11.41
N LYS A 89 17.07 1.81 -12.36
CA LYS A 89 16.08 2.87 -12.58
C LYS A 89 15.12 3.00 -11.40
N GLU A 90 14.63 1.88 -10.86
CA GLU A 90 13.77 1.89 -9.69
C GLU A 90 14.52 2.40 -8.45
N LEU A 91 15.78 1.98 -8.24
CA LEU A 91 16.59 2.46 -7.11
C LEU A 91 16.85 3.95 -7.16
N SER A 92 17.22 4.50 -8.32
CA SER A 92 17.40 5.94 -8.50
C SER A 92 16.11 6.71 -8.19
N ALA A 93 14.97 6.25 -8.70
CA ALA A 93 13.68 6.89 -8.44
C ALA A 93 13.30 6.87 -6.95
N VAL A 94 13.51 5.73 -6.27
CA VAL A 94 13.26 5.62 -4.83
C VAL A 94 14.18 6.56 -4.04
N ALA A 95 15.45 6.68 -4.44
CA ALA A 95 16.40 7.59 -3.80
C ALA A 95 16.02 9.07 -4.02
N ASP A 96 15.59 9.43 -5.22
CA ASP A 96 15.14 10.79 -5.55
C ASP A 96 13.89 11.18 -4.75
N VAL A 97 12.95 10.26 -4.59
CA VAL A 97 11.76 10.45 -3.74
C VAL A 97 12.16 10.56 -2.27
N ALA A 98 13.00 9.65 -1.77
CA ALA A 98 13.40 9.61 -0.37
C ALA A 98 14.23 10.83 0.06
N SER A 99 15.04 11.38 -0.85
CA SER A 99 15.83 12.60 -0.62
C SER A 99 15.03 13.90 -0.80
N GLY A 100 13.80 13.81 -1.33
CA GLY A 100 12.98 14.97 -1.66
C GLY A 100 13.37 15.66 -2.97
N ALA A 101 14.33 15.12 -3.73
CA ALA A 101 14.69 15.63 -5.06
C ALA A 101 13.51 15.54 -6.05
N MET A 102 12.59 14.60 -5.83
CA MET A 102 11.39 14.44 -6.65
C MET A 102 10.11 14.63 -5.81
N LYS A 103 9.74 15.89 -5.58
CA LYS A 103 8.60 16.28 -4.71
C LYS A 103 7.26 15.62 -5.09
N TRP A 104 7.03 15.39 -6.37
CA TRP A 104 5.77 14.82 -6.89
C TRP A 104 5.87 13.35 -7.28
N GLY A 105 7.00 12.71 -6.93
CA GLY A 105 7.30 11.36 -7.35
C GLY A 105 7.39 11.19 -8.87
N CYS A 106 7.29 9.95 -9.31
CA CYS A 106 7.38 9.53 -10.69
C CYS A 106 6.31 8.51 -11.04
N LYS A 107 6.02 8.36 -12.34
CA LYS A 107 4.94 7.47 -12.81
C LYS A 107 5.23 6.03 -12.41
N SER A 108 4.24 5.37 -11.80
CA SER A 108 4.34 4.00 -11.31
C SER A 108 4.65 2.98 -12.40
N SER A 109 4.44 3.33 -13.67
CA SER A 109 4.79 2.51 -14.84
C SER A 109 6.30 2.22 -14.95
N MET A 110 7.14 2.97 -14.24
CA MET A 110 8.58 2.69 -14.19
C MET A 110 8.93 1.48 -13.31
N ILE A 111 8.02 1.07 -12.42
CA ILE A 111 8.21 -0.10 -11.57
C ILE A 111 7.80 -1.34 -12.37
N THR A 112 8.68 -2.33 -12.41
CA THR A 112 8.43 -3.57 -13.16
C THR A 112 7.52 -4.53 -12.39
N LYS A 113 7.76 -4.66 -11.07
CA LYS A 113 6.96 -5.46 -10.15
C LYS A 113 6.56 -4.61 -8.97
N TYR A 114 5.27 -4.53 -8.69
CA TYR A 114 4.77 -3.77 -7.55
C TYR A 114 5.37 -4.30 -6.24
N LYS A 115 5.59 -3.41 -5.28
CA LYS A 115 6.21 -3.77 -3.99
C LYS A 115 5.11 -3.95 -2.97
N GLU A 116 4.84 -5.19 -2.59
CA GLU A 116 3.74 -5.48 -1.68
C GLU A 116 4.12 -5.13 -0.23
N VAL A 117 3.14 -4.73 0.56
CA VAL A 117 3.26 -4.49 2.00
C VAL A 117 2.17 -5.25 2.75
N GLN A 118 2.53 -5.83 3.89
CA GLN A 118 1.59 -6.45 4.83
C GLN A 118 1.69 -5.74 6.18
N ILE A 119 0.58 -5.22 6.68
CA ILE A 119 0.52 -4.53 7.98
C ILE A 119 -0.09 -5.44 9.02
N HIS A 120 0.70 -5.81 10.02
CA HIS A 120 0.35 -6.78 11.05
C HIS A 120 -0.48 -6.17 12.17
N GLY A 121 -1.52 -6.89 12.61
CA GLY A 121 -2.41 -6.45 13.68
C GLY A 121 -3.38 -5.35 13.26
N PRO A 122 -4.21 -4.85 14.19
CA PRO A 122 -5.27 -3.88 13.93
C PRO A 122 -4.83 -2.60 13.19
N LEU A 123 -5.77 -2.00 12.46
CA LEU A 123 -5.67 -0.65 11.89
C LEU A 123 -6.80 0.21 12.43
N ALA A 124 -6.52 0.97 13.48
CA ALA A 124 -7.41 2.04 13.93
C ALA A 124 -7.28 3.22 12.97
N LEU A 125 -8.33 3.50 12.18
CA LEU A 125 -8.25 4.46 11.07
C LEU A 125 -7.90 5.89 11.53
N ALA A 126 -8.47 6.35 12.64
CA ALA A 126 -8.19 7.69 13.19
C ALA A 126 -6.73 7.86 13.65
N GLU A 127 -6.05 6.79 14.02
CA GLU A 127 -4.68 6.80 14.51
C GLU A 127 -3.67 6.54 13.39
N HIS A 128 -3.97 5.58 12.53
CA HIS A 128 -3.02 5.01 11.58
C HIS A 128 -3.16 5.56 10.15
N VAL A 129 -4.26 6.22 9.82
CA VAL A 129 -4.44 6.86 8.52
C VAL A 129 -4.19 8.35 8.68
N ASP A 130 -3.27 8.87 7.89
CA ASP A 130 -3.01 10.30 7.86
C ASP A 130 -4.00 11.00 6.93
N CYS A 131 -4.16 10.48 5.71
CA CYS A 131 -5.18 10.92 4.77
C CYS A 131 -5.62 9.79 3.83
N LEU A 132 -6.79 9.98 3.23
CA LEU A 132 -7.29 9.18 2.12
C LEU A 132 -7.19 9.99 0.83
N CYS A 133 -6.41 9.50 -0.13
CA CYS A 133 -6.27 10.07 -1.46
C CYS A 133 -7.34 9.45 -2.39
N ALA A 134 -8.38 10.23 -2.70
CA ALA A 134 -9.51 9.82 -3.52
C ALA A 134 -9.24 10.08 -5.00
N HIS A 135 -9.22 9.00 -5.80
CA HIS A 135 -9.00 9.11 -7.24
C HIS A 135 -10.27 9.57 -7.97
N PRO A 136 -10.19 10.54 -8.91
CA PRO A 136 -11.37 11.12 -9.54
C PRO A 136 -12.20 10.14 -10.37
N ASP A 137 -11.59 9.08 -10.90
CA ASP A 137 -12.34 8.05 -11.62
C ASP A 137 -13.32 7.26 -10.73
N GLU A 138 -13.08 7.16 -9.41
CA GLU A 138 -14.05 6.56 -8.47
C GLU A 138 -15.29 7.45 -8.32
N LEU A 139 -15.12 8.78 -8.43
CA LEU A 139 -16.24 9.73 -8.43
C LEU A 139 -17.06 9.67 -9.71
N LYS A 140 -16.47 9.32 -10.85
CA LYS A 140 -17.20 9.25 -12.13
C LYS A 140 -18.21 8.10 -12.16
N GLN A 141 -17.91 7.00 -11.49
CA GLN A 141 -18.75 5.80 -11.51
C GLN A 141 -19.96 5.93 -10.57
N ASN A 142 -19.81 6.60 -9.42
CA ASN A 142 -20.89 6.85 -8.46
C ASN A 142 -20.62 8.10 -7.62
N ALA A 143 -20.77 9.28 -8.24
CA ALA A 143 -20.38 10.56 -7.63
C ALA A 143 -21.06 10.81 -6.28
N SER A 144 -22.38 10.59 -6.17
CA SER A 144 -23.14 10.90 -4.97
C SER A 144 -22.86 9.89 -3.85
N GLY A 145 -22.88 8.59 -4.15
CA GLY A 145 -22.63 7.53 -3.18
C GLY A 145 -21.21 7.55 -2.64
N PHE A 146 -20.22 7.70 -3.52
CA PHE A 146 -18.82 7.75 -3.11
C PHE A 146 -18.51 9.01 -2.28
N LYS A 147 -19.01 10.19 -2.68
CA LYS A 147 -18.87 11.42 -1.86
C LYS A 147 -19.53 11.27 -0.49
N GLN A 148 -20.72 10.67 -0.42
CA GLN A 148 -21.39 10.44 0.86
C GLN A 148 -20.58 9.47 1.75
N MET A 149 -19.99 8.43 1.17
CA MET A 149 -19.11 7.51 1.88
C MET A 149 -17.86 8.22 2.42
N LEU A 150 -17.21 9.05 1.60
CA LEU A 150 -16.04 9.85 2.01
C LEU A 150 -16.38 10.82 3.14
N ASN A 151 -17.53 11.51 3.05
CA ASN A 151 -17.99 12.41 4.11
C ASN A 151 -18.23 11.66 5.43
N LYS A 152 -18.89 10.49 5.37
CA LYS A 152 -19.10 9.65 6.56
C LYS A 152 -17.77 9.15 7.15
N PHE A 153 -16.82 8.76 6.30
CA PHE A 153 -15.49 8.33 6.71
C PHE A 153 -14.75 9.46 7.43
N GLN A 154 -14.72 10.66 6.85
CA GLN A 154 -14.08 11.83 7.44
C GLN A 154 -14.73 12.21 8.78
N GLN A 155 -16.06 12.25 8.85
CA GLN A 155 -16.79 12.55 10.10
C GLN A 155 -16.54 11.52 11.20
N LYS A 156 -16.51 10.22 10.86
CA LYS A 156 -16.36 9.14 11.82
C LYS A 156 -14.93 9.02 12.36
N HIS A 157 -13.93 9.31 11.54
CA HIS A 157 -12.53 9.01 11.87
C HIS A 157 -11.65 10.24 12.00
N GLY A 158 -12.13 11.45 11.63
CA GLY A 158 -11.31 12.67 11.65
C GLY A 158 -10.16 12.65 10.65
N VAL A 159 -10.25 11.80 9.61
CA VAL A 159 -9.20 11.63 8.60
C VAL A 159 -9.47 12.52 7.40
N ASN A 160 -8.45 13.25 6.96
CA ASN A 160 -8.55 14.14 5.79
C ASN A 160 -8.74 13.34 4.50
N VAL A 161 -9.59 13.85 3.61
CA VAL A 161 -9.77 13.34 2.26
C VAL A 161 -9.13 14.32 1.27
N ILE A 162 -8.16 13.84 0.50
CA ILE A 162 -7.47 14.61 -0.55
C ILE A 162 -7.94 14.08 -1.90
N TYR A 163 -8.42 14.96 -2.78
CA TYR A 163 -8.78 14.57 -4.14
C TYR A 163 -7.57 14.64 -5.05
N ILE A 164 -7.26 13.54 -5.74
CA ILE A 164 -6.09 13.46 -6.62
C ILE A 164 -6.34 14.27 -7.90
N GLU A 165 -5.42 15.18 -8.21
CA GLU A 165 -5.38 15.85 -9.51
C GLU A 165 -4.62 14.97 -10.51
N LYS A 166 -5.21 14.73 -11.69
CA LYS A 166 -4.53 13.97 -12.75
C LYS A 166 -3.40 14.84 -13.33
N GLN A 167 -2.20 14.29 -13.36
CA GLN A 167 -1.10 14.88 -14.13
C GLN A 167 -1.36 14.65 -15.62
N SER A 168 -1.42 15.75 -16.38
CA SER A 168 -1.56 15.80 -17.85
C SER A 168 -0.45 15.06 -18.58
#